data_AF-A0A8S7XZA8-F1
#
_entry.id   AF-A0A8S7XZA8-F1
#
_cell.length_a   1.000
_cell.length_b   1.000
_cell.length_c   1.000
_cell.angle_alpha   90.00
_cell.angle_beta   90.00
_cell.angle_gamma   90.00
#
_symmetry.space_group_name_H-M   'P 1'
#
loop_
_entity.id
_entity.type
_entity.pdbx_description
1 polymer ?
#
loop_
_entity_poly.entity_id
_entity_poly.type
_entity_poly.pdbx_seq_one_letter_code
_entity_poly.pdbx_strand_id
1 'polypeptide(L)'
;AYAGVTAQLWGNTSRPVVYEVGVDGGAYMFYAQKNTDNTYMLSVNGACHATAFNQHSDRDLKDNIQVIDNATDRIRKMNGYTYTLKENGMPYAGVIAQEALEAIPEVVGSAMKYQDGASGSEGEEGERYYTVDYSGVTGLLVQVARESDDRITALEEENAELRQRLSAIEAALASK
;
A
#
# COMPACT_ATOMS: atom_id res chain seq x y z
N ALA A 1 -23.92 -26.44 11.59
CA ALA A 1 -22.84 -26.22 10.63
C ALA A 1 -22.94 -27.28 9.54
N TYR A 2 -22.56 -26.97 8.30
CA TYR A 2 -22.32 -28.00 7.28
C TYR A 2 -21.18 -28.91 7.78
N ALA A 3 -21.17 -30.18 7.38
CA ALA A 3 -20.07 -31.08 7.76
C ALA A 3 -18.75 -30.47 7.29
N GLY A 4 -17.79 -30.32 8.21
CA GLY A 4 -16.48 -29.75 7.92
C GLY A 4 -16.37 -28.22 7.94
N VAL A 5 -17.32 -27.51 8.55
CA VAL A 5 -17.20 -26.08 8.86
C VAL A 5 -17.23 -25.87 10.37
N THR A 6 -16.30 -25.08 10.90
CA THR A 6 -16.21 -24.72 12.32
C THR A 6 -16.42 -23.22 12.54
N ALA A 7 -16.96 -22.86 13.70
CA ALA A 7 -16.98 -21.48 14.20
C ALA A 7 -16.54 -21.52 15.67
N GLN A 8 -15.47 -20.83 16.01
CA GLN A 8 -14.81 -20.94 17.30
C GLN A 8 -14.55 -19.55 17.89
N LEU A 9 -14.71 -19.43 19.20
CA LEU A 9 -14.26 -18.29 19.99
C LEU A 9 -13.18 -18.78 20.96
N TRP A 10 -11.97 -18.27 20.82
CA TRP A 10 -10.81 -18.69 21.61
C TRP A 10 -9.84 -17.51 21.83
N GLY A 11 -8.81 -17.72 22.65
CA GLY A 11 -7.77 -16.71 22.87
C GLY A 11 -6.60 -17.23 23.70
N ASN A 12 -5.46 -16.54 23.62
CA ASN A 12 -4.24 -16.78 24.40
C ASN A 12 -3.55 -15.46 24.75
N THR A 13 -2.36 -15.51 25.37
CA THR A 13 -1.59 -14.33 25.82
C THR A 13 -1.23 -13.36 24.70
N SER A 14 -1.00 -13.88 23.49
CA SER A 14 -0.60 -13.10 22.31
C SER A 14 -1.79 -12.71 21.43
N ARG A 15 -2.91 -13.44 21.52
CA ARG A 15 -4.16 -13.21 20.77
C ARG A 15 -5.35 -13.29 21.75
N PRO A 16 -5.64 -12.22 22.52
CA PRO A 16 -6.60 -12.28 23.63
C PRO A 16 -8.02 -12.71 23.27
N VAL A 17 -8.50 -12.34 22.07
CA VAL A 17 -9.83 -12.69 21.58
C VAL A 17 -9.75 -12.97 20.08
N VAL A 18 -10.16 -14.15 19.66
CA VAL A 18 -10.24 -14.59 18.26
C VAL A 18 -11.60 -15.23 18.02
N TYR A 19 -12.35 -14.69 17.05
CA TYR A 19 -13.49 -15.36 16.45
C TYR A 19 -13.11 -15.85 15.06
N GLU A 20 -13.11 -17.17 14.87
CA GLU A 20 -12.62 -17.83 13.67
C GLU A 20 -13.70 -18.70 13.02
N VAL A 21 -13.78 -18.64 11.69
CA VAL A 21 -14.57 -19.56 10.88
C VAL A 21 -13.62 -20.42 10.06
N GLY A 22 -13.64 -21.72 10.30
CA GLY A 22 -12.73 -22.69 9.69
C GLY A 22 -13.41 -23.73 8.82
N VAL A 23 -12.59 -24.48 8.08
CA VAL A 23 -12.98 -25.60 7.21
C VAL A 23 -12.12 -26.83 7.52
N ASP A 24 -12.50 -27.98 6.96
CA ASP A 24 -11.75 -29.23 7.08
C ASP A 24 -10.24 -29.05 6.78
N GLY A 25 -9.42 -29.83 7.50
CA GLY A 25 -7.95 -29.75 7.38
C GLY A 25 -7.29 -28.66 8.21
N GLY A 26 -8.03 -27.94 9.05
CA GLY A 26 -7.48 -26.91 9.94
C GLY A 26 -7.24 -25.56 9.27
N ALA A 27 -7.74 -25.37 8.05
CA ALA A 27 -7.70 -24.08 7.36
C ALA A 27 -8.81 -23.15 7.85
N TYR A 28 -8.52 -21.85 7.89
CA TYR A 28 -9.53 -20.82 8.19
C TYR A 28 -10.05 -20.16 6.90
N MET A 29 -11.32 -19.76 6.90
CA MET A 29 -11.88 -18.86 5.90
C MET A 29 -11.60 -17.40 6.26
N PHE A 30 -11.89 -17.04 7.51
CA PHE A 30 -11.56 -15.73 8.07
C PHE A 30 -11.52 -15.80 9.60
N TYR A 31 -10.84 -14.85 10.21
CA TYR A 31 -10.95 -14.59 11.65
C TYR A 31 -10.91 -13.10 11.94
N ALA A 32 -11.64 -12.70 12.97
CA ALA A 32 -11.51 -11.39 13.60
C ALA A 32 -10.78 -11.56 14.93
N GLN A 33 -9.82 -10.68 15.21
CA GLN A 33 -9.09 -10.71 16.47
C GLN A 33 -8.88 -9.34 17.08
N LYS A 34 -8.79 -9.32 18.41
CA LYS A 34 -8.25 -8.20 19.18
C LYS A 34 -6.80 -8.51 19.54
N ASN A 35 -5.90 -7.58 19.24
CA ASN A 35 -4.48 -7.67 19.60
C ASN A 35 -4.23 -7.17 21.04
N THR A 36 -3.04 -7.46 21.58
CA THR A 36 -2.63 -7.06 22.93
C THR A 36 -2.49 -5.54 23.12
N ASP A 37 -2.26 -4.81 22.03
CA ASP A 37 -2.17 -3.34 21.97
C ASP A 37 -3.54 -2.65 21.80
N ASN A 38 -4.64 -3.39 21.94
CA ASN A 38 -6.02 -2.95 21.69
C ASN A 38 -6.35 -2.58 20.23
N THR A 39 -5.51 -2.96 19.26
CA THR A 39 -5.90 -2.91 17.85
C THR A 39 -6.76 -4.11 17.47
N TYR A 40 -7.45 -4.01 16.33
CA TYR A 40 -8.33 -5.04 15.81
C TYR A 40 -7.91 -5.41 14.39
N MET A 41 -8.07 -6.68 14.04
CA MET A 41 -7.75 -7.19 12.70
C MET A 41 -8.84 -8.13 12.22
N LEU A 42 -9.16 -8.03 10.94
CA LEU A 42 -9.91 -9.03 10.18
C LEU A 42 -8.95 -9.63 9.15
N SER A 43 -8.70 -10.93 9.24
CA SER A 43 -7.94 -11.66 8.23
C SER A 43 -8.89 -12.54 7.43
N VAL A 44 -8.80 -12.45 6.10
CA VAL A 44 -9.59 -13.26 5.16
C VAL A 44 -8.62 -14.08 4.33
N ASN A 45 -8.82 -15.39 4.33
CA ASN A 45 -8.08 -16.31 3.48
C ASN A 45 -8.71 -16.36 2.10
N GLY A 46 -8.37 -15.36 1.27
CA GLY A 46 -8.85 -15.24 -0.10
C GLY A 46 -9.27 -13.82 -0.47
N ALA A 47 -10.06 -13.71 -1.54
CA ALA A 47 -10.51 -12.43 -2.04
C ALA A 47 -11.65 -11.84 -1.18
N CYS A 48 -11.53 -10.56 -0.83
CA CYS A 48 -12.60 -9.79 -0.21
C CYS A 48 -13.25 -8.88 -1.25
N HIS A 49 -14.57 -8.94 -1.39
CA HIS A 49 -15.35 -8.06 -2.27
C HIS A 49 -16.23 -7.17 -1.39
N ALA A 50 -16.11 -5.86 -1.57
CA ALA A 50 -16.91 -4.86 -0.89
C ALA A 50 -17.37 -3.80 -1.88
N THR A 51 -18.52 -3.18 -1.63
CA THR A 51 -18.96 -2.01 -2.40
C THR A 51 -18.01 -0.83 -2.19
N ALA A 52 -17.44 -0.68 -1.00
CA ALA A 52 -16.45 0.33 -0.67
C ALA A 52 -15.57 -0.10 0.51
N PHE A 53 -14.30 0.31 0.46
CA PHE A 53 -13.39 0.32 1.61
C PHE A 53 -13.10 1.78 1.97
N ASN A 54 -13.79 2.30 2.99
CA ASN A 54 -13.63 3.69 3.43
C ASN A 54 -12.57 3.77 4.54
N GLN A 55 -11.64 4.71 4.41
CA GLN A 55 -10.64 5.00 5.44
C GLN A 55 -10.94 6.35 6.09
N HIS A 56 -10.83 6.43 7.43
CA HIS A 56 -10.92 7.70 8.13
C HIS A 56 -9.75 8.60 7.74
N SER A 57 -10.04 9.80 7.24
CA SER A 57 -9.01 10.72 6.72
C SER A 57 -9.13 12.15 7.25
N ASP A 58 -10.04 12.36 8.21
CA ASP A 58 -10.26 13.64 8.88
C ASP A 58 -8.95 14.18 9.48
N ARG A 59 -8.72 15.49 9.38
CA ARG A 59 -7.53 16.15 9.91
C ARG A 59 -7.48 16.04 11.42
N ASP A 60 -8.62 16.06 12.10
CA ASP A 60 -8.69 16.02 13.57
C ASP A 60 -8.31 14.65 14.15
N LEU A 61 -8.25 13.62 13.30
CA LEU A 61 -7.80 12.27 13.64
C LEU A 61 -6.31 12.05 13.35
N LYS A 62 -5.58 13.07 12.89
CA LYS A 62 -4.19 12.98 12.45
C LYS A 62 -3.29 13.90 13.29
N ASP A 63 -2.09 13.40 13.59
CA ASP A 63 -1.02 14.16 14.24
C ASP A 63 0.28 14.05 13.40
N ASN A 64 1.24 14.95 13.63
CA ASN A 64 2.53 14.99 12.94
C ASN A 64 2.41 15.02 11.40
N ILE A 65 1.43 15.75 10.87
CA ILE A 65 1.13 15.82 9.44
C ILE A 65 2.30 16.50 8.69
N GLN A 66 2.93 15.76 7.78
CA GLN A 66 3.96 16.25 6.87
C GLN A 66 3.51 16.05 5.42
N VAL A 67 3.91 16.97 4.54
CA VAL A 67 3.79 16.78 3.09
C VAL A 67 4.83 15.73 2.66
N ILE A 68 4.44 14.82 1.76
CA ILE A 68 5.41 13.90 1.14
C ILE A 68 6.29 14.73 0.21
N ASP A 69 7.54 14.91 0.59
CA ASP A 69 8.55 15.68 -0.13
C ASP A 69 9.35 14.79 -1.09
N ASN A 70 10.00 15.41 -2.07
CA ASN A 70 10.83 14.72 -3.07
C ASN A 70 10.10 13.53 -3.71
N ALA A 71 8.80 13.68 -3.93
CA ALA A 71 7.90 12.62 -4.36
C ALA A 71 8.33 12.01 -5.70
N THR A 72 8.80 12.85 -6.62
CA THR A 72 9.35 12.39 -7.92
C THR A 72 10.63 11.58 -7.77
N ASP A 73 11.44 11.79 -6.73
CA ASP A 73 12.62 10.96 -6.43
C ASP A 73 12.24 9.70 -5.65
N ARG A 74 11.29 9.79 -4.71
CA ARG A 74 10.75 8.65 -3.98
C ARG A 74 10.13 7.62 -4.92
N ILE A 75 9.26 8.05 -5.84
CA ILE A 75 8.60 7.14 -6.78
C ILE A 75 9.59 6.44 -7.73
N ARG A 76 10.76 7.05 -8.03
CA ARG A 76 11.81 6.42 -8.85
C ARG A 76 12.51 5.25 -8.17
N LYS A 77 12.34 5.07 -6.85
CA LYS A 77 12.91 3.94 -6.11
C LYS A 77 12.07 2.67 -6.23
N MET A 78 10.88 2.75 -6.79
CA MET A 78 9.97 1.61 -6.96
C MET A 78 9.42 1.54 -8.37
N ASN A 79 9.10 0.33 -8.83
CA ASN A 79 8.51 0.13 -10.15
C ASN A 79 7.15 -0.57 -10.09
N GLY A 80 6.38 -0.40 -11.18
CA GLY A 80 5.23 -1.24 -11.46
C GLY A 80 5.65 -2.52 -12.16
N TYR A 81 5.14 -3.65 -11.68
CA TYR A 81 5.42 -4.97 -12.21
C TYR A 81 4.15 -5.69 -12.62
N THR A 82 4.24 -6.48 -13.67
CA THR A 82 3.37 -7.66 -13.84
C THR A 82 4.13 -8.88 -13.33
N TYR A 83 3.42 -9.81 -12.68
CA TYR A 83 4.02 -11.01 -12.12
C TYR A 83 3.01 -12.15 -12.06
N THR A 84 3.50 -13.37 -11.93
CA THR A 84 2.68 -14.55 -11.64
C THR A 84 2.75 -14.84 -10.15
N LEU A 85 1.61 -14.91 -9.47
CA LEU A 85 1.60 -15.24 -8.06
C LEU A 85 1.91 -16.73 -7.87
N LYS A 86 2.96 -17.04 -7.11
CA LYS A 86 3.44 -18.43 -6.91
C LYS A 86 2.35 -19.35 -6.38
N GLU A 87 1.44 -18.84 -5.56
CA GLU A 87 0.42 -19.62 -4.87
C GLU A 87 -0.65 -20.19 -5.82
N ASN A 88 -1.06 -19.43 -6.84
CA ASN A 88 -2.14 -19.85 -7.75
C ASN A 88 -1.76 -19.86 -9.23
N GLY A 89 -0.54 -19.44 -9.58
CA GLY A 89 -0.06 -19.42 -10.96
C GLY A 89 -0.74 -18.39 -11.87
N MET A 90 -1.55 -17.48 -11.32
CA MET A 90 -2.30 -16.48 -12.10
C MET A 90 -1.50 -15.19 -12.29
N PRO A 91 -1.73 -14.43 -13.37
CA PRO A 91 -1.10 -13.14 -13.61
C PRO A 91 -1.72 -12.04 -12.74
N TYR A 92 -0.86 -11.16 -12.22
CA TYR A 92 -1.18 -10.00 -11.40
C TYR A 92 -0.34 -8.79 -11.84
N ALA A 93 -0.72 -7.62 -11.35
CA ALA A 93 0.07 -6.40 -11.45
C ALA A 93 0.13 -5.71 -10.08
N GLY A 94 1.24 -5.04 -9.80
CA GLY A 94 1.45 -4.38 -8.52
C GLY A 94 2.88 -3.87 -8.36
N VAL A 95 3.30 -3.69 -7.11
CA VAL A 95 4.63 -3.21 -6.73
C VAL A 95 5.31 -4.23 -5.82
N ILE A 96 6.64 -4.15 -5.72
CA ILE A 96 7.42 -4.95 -4.77
C ILE A 96 7.46 -4.20 -3.43
N ALA A 97 7.02 -4.86 -2.35
CA ALA A 97 6.91 -4.23 -1.04
C ALA A 97 8.26 -3.72 -0.49
N GLN A 98 9.36 -4.40 -0.82
CA GLN A 98 10.71 -4.00 -0.44
C GLN A 98 11.14 -2.70 -1.11
N GLU A 99 10.78 -2.47 -2.37
CA GLU A 99 11.04 -1.19 -3.04
C GLU A 99 10.13 -0.09 -2.49
N ALA A 100 8.87 -0.42 -2.19
CA ALA A 100 7.95 0.48 -1.51
C ALA A 100 8.48 0.90 -0.14
N LEU A 101 9.21 0.03 0.57
CA LEU A 101 9.84 0.35 1.85
C LEU A 101 10.92 1.44 1.71
N GLU A 102 11.63 1.48 0.58
CA GLU A 102 12.63 2.52 0.29
C GLU A 102 12.00 3.83 -0.23
N ALA A 103 10.87 3.72 -0.92
CA ALA A 103 10.16 4.84 -1.54
C ALA A 103 9.22 5.58 -0.56
N ILE A 104 8.37 4.84 0.13
CA ILE A 104 7.32 5.33 1.03
C ILE A 104 7.05 4.28 2.13
N PRO A 105 7.94 4.16 3.13
CA PRO A 105 7.86 3.09 4.15
C PRO A 105 6.52 3.05 4.91
N GLU A 106 5.82 4.17 4.98
CA GLU A 106 4.54 4.33 5.69
C GLU A 106 3.41 3.44 5.13
N VAL A 107 3.53 2.95 3.89
CA VAL A 107 2.53 2.06 3.27
C VAL A 107 2.84 0.58 3.45
N VAL A 108 4.02 0.24 3.98
CA VAL A 108 4.47 -1.15 4.07
C VAL A 108 4.08 -1.72 5.42
N GLY A 109 3.20 -2.71 5.38
CA GLY A 109 2.81 -3.52 6.53
C GLY A 109 3.55 -4.85 6.56
N SER A 110 3.16 -5.71 7.50
CA SER A 110 3.60 -7.10 7.50
C SER A 110 2.48 -8.04 7.89
N ALA A 111 2.47 -9.23 7.30
CA ALA A 111 1.59 -10.33 7.63
C ALA A 111 2.41 -11.56 7.99
N MET A 112 1.87 -12.40 8.87
CA MET A 112 2.44 -13.70 9.17
C MET A 112 1.74 -14.75 8.31
N LYS A 113 2.50 -15.55 7.58
CA LYS A 113 2.00 -16.75 6.91
C LYS A 113 2.49 -17.96 7.70
N TYR A 114 1.54 -18.77 8.16
CA TYR A 114 1.83 -20.03 8.84
C TYR A 114 1.84 -21.17 7.82
N GLN A 115 2.52 -22.26 8.17
CA GLN A 115 2.55 -23.46 7.32
C GLN A 115 1.13 -24.05 7.19
N ASP A 116 0.92 -24.85 6.14
CA ASP A 116 -0.38 -25.47 5.88
C ASP A 116 -0.82 -26.36 7.05
N GLY A 117 -2.05 -26.15 7.54
CA GLY A 117 -2.60 -26.79 8.74
C GLY A 117 -2.22 -26.15 10.08
N ALA A 118 -1.37 -25.12 10.10
CA ALA A 118 -1.03 -24.36 11.30
C ALA A 118 -2.04 -23.23 11.54
N SER A 119 -2.45 -23.04 12.80
CA SER A 119 -3.48 -22.07 13.21
C SER A 119 -2.88 -20.74 13.71
N GLY A 120 -1.54 -20.65 13.76
CA GLY A 120 -0.85 -19.59 14.47
C GLY A 120 -1.11 -19.67 15.97
N SER A 121 -1.21 -20.90 16.48
CA SER A 121 -1.31 -21.19 17.91
C SER A 121 0.03 -20.93 18.61
N GLU A 122 -0.02 -20.77 19.93
CA GLU A 122 1.15 -20.42 20.75
C GLU A 122 2.28 -21.46 20.55
N GLY A 123 3.41 -21.02 19.98
CA GLY A 123 4.59 -21.86 19.68
C GLY A 123 4.77 -22.25 18.22
N GLU A 124 3.84 -21.95 17.32
CA GLU A 124 4.00 -22.20 15.87
C GLU A 124 4.81 -21.07 15.20
N GLU A 125 5.89 -21.42 14.50
CA GLU A 125 6.68 -20.47 13.73
C GLU A 125 5.97 -20.13 12.41
N GLY A 126 5.68 -18.84 12.21
CA GLY A 126 5.21 -18.30 10.94
C GLY A 126 6.32 -17.53 10.23
N GLU A 127 6.25 -17.48 8.90
CA GLU A 127 7.14 -16.65 8.09
C GLU A 127 6.51 -15.26 7.90
N ARG A 128 7.30 -14.21 8.11
CA ARG A 128 6.86 -12.81 7.94
C ARG A 128 7.00 -12.40 6.49
N TYR A 129 5.92 -11.84 5.94
CA TYR A 129 5.88 -11.26 4.61
C TYR A 129 5.49 -9.79 4.69
N TYR A 130 6.03 -8.95 3.81
CA TYR A 130 5.59 -7.56 3.70
C TYR A 130 4.30 -7.45 2.90
N THR A 131 3.47 -6.49 3.29
CA THR A 131 2.23 -6.11 2.60
C THR A 131 2.30 -4.65 2.20
N VAL A 132 1.48 -4.23 1.23
CA VAL A 132 1.42 -2.83 0.77
C VAL A 132 -0.01 -2.32 0.88
N ASP A 133 -0.18 -1.18 1.55
CA ASP A 133 -1.40 -0.37 1.46
C ASP A 133 -1.38 0.48 0.19
N TYR A 134 -2.05 -0.02 -0.85
CA TYR A 134 -2.17 0.68 -2.13
C TYR A 134 -2.94 2.01 -2.02
N SER A 135 -3.80 2.19 -1.01
CA SER A 135 -4.46 3.48 -0.77
C SER A 135 -3.43 4.52 -0.30
N GLY A 136 -2.48 4.13 0.55
CA GLY A 136 -1.35 4.97 0.94
C GLY A 136 -0.44 5.35 -0.23
N VAL A 137 -0.20 4.43 -1.18
CA VAL A 137 0.58 4.72 -2.40
C VAL A 137 -0.05 5.86 -3.22
N THR A 138 -1.38 5.99 -3.20
CA THR A 138 -2.07 7.09 -3.90
C THR A 138 -1.65 8.46 -3.34
N GLY A 139 -1.35 8.57 -2.06
CA GLY A 139 -0.81 9.80 -1.45
C GLY A 139 0.52 10.23 -2.08
N LEU A 140 1.43 9.28 -2.33
CA LEU A 140 2.68 9.55 -3.05
C LEU A 140 2.40 10.05 -4.47
N LEU A 141 1.50 9.37 -5.19
CA LEU A 141 1.15 9.72 -6.57
C LEU A 141 0.55 11.14 -6.68
N VAL A 142 -0.24 11.57 -5.69
CA VAL A 142 -0.73 12.95 -5.63
C VAL A 142 0.44 13.95 -5.58
N GLN A 143 1.45 13.71 -4.76
CA GLN A 143 2.61 14.62 -4.70
C GLN A 143 3.51 14.51 -5.94
N VAL A 144 3.66 13.33 -6.53
CA VAL A 144 4.34 13.18 -7.83
C VAL A 144 3.66 14.04 -8.90
N ALA A 145 2.33 14.03 -8.96
CA ALA A 145 1.57 14.84 -9.91
C ALA A 145 1.78 16.34 -9.67
N ARG A 146 1.72 16.78 -8.41
CA ARG A 146 1.96 18.19 -8.04
C ARG A 146 3.38 18.65 -8.36
N GLU A 147 4.40 17.91 -7.93
CA GLU A 147 5.80 18.25 -8.24
C GLU A 147 6.07 18.25 -9.75
N SER A 148 5.42 17.37 -10.51
CA SER A 148 5.55 17.34 -11.97
C SER A 148 4.88 18.56 -12.61
N ASP A 149 3.70 18.95 -12.14
CA ASP A 149 2.96 20.13 -12.60
C ASP A 149 3.72 21.44 -12.31
N ASP A 150 4.29 21.57 -11.11
CA ASP A 150 5.14 22.71 -10.72
C ASP A 150 6.36 22.82 -11.65
N ARG A 151 7.01 21.69 -11.98
CA ARG A 151 8.15 21.65 -12.91
C ARG A 151 7.74 21.99 -14.34
N ILE A 152 6.58 21.53 -14.80
CA ILE A 152 6.06 21.85 -16.13
C ILE A 152 5.79 23.35 -16.22
N THR A 153 5.08 23.92 -15.24
CA THR A 153 4.78 25.36 -15.19
C THR A 153 6.05 26.20 -15.26
N ALA A 154 7.05 25.87 -14.46
CA ALA A 154 8.33 26.59 -14.46
C ALA A 154 9.05 26.51 -15.83
N LEU A 155 9.05 25.33 -16.46
CA LEU A 155 9.65 25.16 -17.79
C LEU A 155 8.88 25.90 -18.88
N GLU A 156 7.55 25.99 -18.78
CA GLU A 156 6.73 26.76 -19.74
C GLU A 156 7.00 28.26 -19.63
N GLU A 157 7.11 28.79 -18.40
CA GLU A 157 7.47 30.19 -18.14
C GLU A 157 8.86 30.52 -18.69
N GLU A 158 9.86 29.68 -18.41
CA GLU A 158 11.23 29.85 -18.92
C GLU A 158 11.24 29.83 -20.46
N ASN A 159 10.53 28.89 -21.08
CA ASN A 159 10.43 28.82 -22.53
C ASN A 159 9.76 30.05 -23.14
N ALA A 160 8.73 30.60 -22.48
CA ALA A 160 8.08 31.82 -22.93
C ALA A 160 9.03 33.02 -22.91
N GLU A 161 9.80 33.19 -21.83
CA GLU A 161 10.80 34.25 -21.71
C GLU A 161 11.91 34.09 -22.76
N LEU A 162 12.44 32.87 -22.94
CA LEU A 162 13.48 32.59 -23.93
C LEU A 162 13.01 32.90 -25.35
N ARG A 163 11.76 32.53 -25.70
CA ARG A 163 11.16 32.86 -27.01
C ARG A 163 11.00 34.37 -27.21
N GLN A 164 10.58 35.11 -26.18
CA GLN A 164 10.49 36.56 -26.25
C GLN A 164 11.87 37.21 -26.48
N ARG A 165 12.88 36.76 -25.74
CA ARG A 165 14.26 37.26 -25.88
C ARG A 165 14.85 36.94 -27.25
N LEU A 166 14.62 35.72 -27.76
CA LEU A 166 15.06 35.33 -29.10
C LEU A 166 14.43 36.22 -30.16
N SER A 167 13.11 36.44 -30.11
CA SER A 167 12.42 37.34 -31.03
C SER A 167 12.96 38.77 -31.00
N ALA A 168 13.27 39.30 -29.81
CA ALA A 168 13.86 40.64 -29.67
C ALA A 168 15.26 40.72 -30.30
N ILE A 169 16.08 39.67 -30.15
CA ILE A 169 17.42 39.59 -30.76
C ILE A 169 17.32 39.50 -32.28
N GLU A 170 16.43 38.65 -32.80
CA GLU A 170 16.19 38.50 -34.24
C GLU A 170 15.74 39.81 -34.88
N ALA A 171 14.83 40.55 -34.24
CA ALA A 171 14.40 41.86 -34.71
C ALA A 171 15.55 42.88 -34.72
N ALA A 172 16.39 42.89 -33.68
CA ALA A 172 17.56 43.78 -33.62
C ALA A 172 18.60 43.47 -34.70
N LEU A 173 18.82 42.18 -35.01
CA LEU A 173 19.72 41.75 -36.08
C LEU A 173 19.18 42.14 -37.46
N ALA A 174 17.88 41.99 -37.71
CA ALA A 174 17.26 42.37 -38.97
C ALA A 174 17.27 43.89 -39.24
N SER A 175 17.43 44.70 -38.18
CA SER A 175 17.49 46.16 -38.28
C SER A 175 18.89 46.74 -38.57
N LYS A 176 19.92 45.89 -38.67
CA LYS A 176 21.31 46.26 -39.02
C LYS A 176 21.61 46.01 -40.49
#